data_AF-A0A7C5BLB9-F1
#
_entry.id   AF-A0A7C5BLB9-F1
#
_cell.length_a   1.000
_cell.length_b   1.000
_cell.length_c   1.000
_cell.angle_alpha   90.00
_cell.angle_beta   90.00
_cell.angle_gamma   90.00
#
_symmetry.space_group_name_H-M   'P 1'
#
loop_
_entity.id
_entity.type
_entity.pdbx_description
1 polymer ?
#
loop_
_entity_poly.entity_id
_entity_poly.type
_entity_poly.pdbx_seq_one_letter_code
_entity_poly.pdbx_strand_id
1 'polypeptide(L)'
;MKKYLILTVGGSCEPLVTSINQFKPDYTVFVCSQRSKEMIDGTGNVCISSAAKKTGLSSPDLPNIPAQTGLAKGTYKTVVLKDGQEDDLDACYKTIFDYMAGIRAKDKDAIIAADYTGGTKAMTAAIVLAALTVENVELKLVTGQRNDLTQVVSGTEVLTSVRRQHIDFNRIKSECNKMLEKYEYAGAEDILENFLANTTLDISLESKVKDWISICRGFDAWDRFDHNKAKQLLAGKIDEKYLHFLGCIVSGTNKKAWETKSGYLLVNDLMANACRRAAQGRYDDAIGRHYRAAELVIQTFLFNKHNIDTSKVPKDKLPKELSHKVNSDGIAKLGLCDAWQLAAYLDADLAEWFKDWKEPLIAAVQLRNQSLFAHGTTPITEDGYNKDVRDGLAAFVNAAMDYLKNRGFLGEIIELPEFPTCLPD
;
A
#
# COMPACT_ATOMS: atom_id res chain seq x y z
N MET A 1 -25.79 2.54 18.04
CA MET A 1 -25.49 3.02 16.68
C MET A 1 -26.79 3.39 16.01
N LYS A 2 -26.88 4.60 15.44
CA LYS A 2 -28.09 5.06 14.75
C LYS A 2 -28.12 4.51 13.33
N LYS A 3 -29.29 4.04 12.89
CA LYS A 3 -29.52 3.45 11.56
C LYS A 3 -30.10 4.46 10.59
N TYR A 4 -29.37 4.70 9.50
CA TYR A 4 -29.78 5.55 8.40
C TYR A 4 -30.08 4.69 7.18
N LEU A 5 -31.22 4.93 6.54
CA LEU A 5 -31.59 4.31 5.27
C LEU A 5 -31.75 5.39 4.21
N ILE A 6 -30.93 5.34 3.17
CA ILE A 6 -31.02 6.22 2.00
C ILE A 6 -31.68 5.43 0.88
N LEU A 7 -32.78 5.97 0.34
CA LEU A 7 -33.60 5.35 -0.70
C LEU A 7 -33.69 6.27 -1.91
N THR A 8 -33.48 5.73 -3.11
CA THR A 8 -33.89 6.40 -4.34
C THR A 8 -35.34 6.07 -4.68
N VAL A 9 -36.16 7.08 -4.98
CA VAL A 9 -37.62 6.93 -5.15
C VAL A 9 -38.02 6.99 -6.63
N GLY A 10 -38.47 5.84 -7.13
CA GLY A 10 -39.01 5.68 -8.49
C GLY A 10 -40.52 5.64 -8.52
N GLY A 11 -41.09 4.94 -9.51
CA GLY A 11 -42.55 4.89 -9.71
C GLY A 11 -43.32 3.88 -8.86
N SER A 12 -42.66 3.05 -8.04
CA SER A 12 -43.32 2.02 -7.20
C SER A 12 -42.95 2.22 -5.73
N CYS A 13 -43.95 2.14 -4.85
CA CYS A 13 -43.79 2.42 -3.42
C CYS A 13 -43.45 1.17 -2.62
N GLU A 14 -43.97 0.01 -3.01
CA GLU A 14 -43.96 -1.20 -2.19
C GLU A 14 -42.56 -1.75 -1.93
N PRO A 15 -41.61 -1.75 -2.88
CA PRO A 15 -40.25 -2.18 -2.57
C PRO A 15 -39.60 -1.27 -1.51
N LEU A 16 -39.83 0.04 -1.56
CA LEU A 16 -39.29 0.98 -0.58
C LEU A 16 -39.95 0.79 0.80
N VAL A 17 -41.24 0.51 0.82
CA VAL A 17 -41.98 0.14 2.05
C VAL A 17 -41.38 -1.12 2.67
N THR A 18 -41.09 -2.14 1.85
CA THR A 18 -40.40 -3.36 2.28
C THR A 18 -39.02 -3.04 2.88
N SER A 19 -38.22 -2.20 2.22
CA SER A 19 -36.90 -1.78 2.72
C SER A 19 -36.99 -1.14 4.11
N ILE A 20 -37.92 -0.20 4.29
CA ILE A 20 -38.10 0.51 5.57
C ILE A 20 -38.56 -0.47 6.67
N ASN A 21 -39.56 -1.30 6.39
CA ASN A 21 -40.14 -2.22 7.37
C ASN A 21 -39.15 -3.31 7.82
N GLN A 22 -38.32 -3.82 6.90
CA GLN A 22 -37.34 -4.86 7.21
C GLN A 22 -36.06 -4.28 7.82
N PHE A 23 -35.56 -3.13 7.34
CA PHE A 23 -34.34 -2.52 7.88
C PHE A 23 -34.56 -1.82 9.23
N LYS A 24 -35.75 -1.27 9.46
CA LYS A 24 -36.15 -0.49 10.65
C LYS A 24 -35.15 0.65 10.96
N PRO A 25 -35.04 1.65 10.06
CA PRO A 25 -34.14 2.79 10.27
C PRO A 25 -34.63 3.71 11.40
N ASP A 26 -33.69 4.35 12.09
CA ASP A 26 -33.97 5.48 12.98
C ASP A 26 -34.18 6.78 12.18
N TYR A 27 -33.59 6.85 10.97
CA TYR A 27 -33.74 7.99 10.08
C TYR A 27 -33.71 7.58 8.60
N THR A 28 -34.67 8.06 7.81
CA THR A 28 -34.78 7.74 6.38
C THR A 28 -34.55 8.97 5.51
N VAL A 29 -33.71 8.86 4.48
CA VAL A 29 -33.50 9.90 3.48
C VAL A 29 -34.07 9.42 2.14
N PHE A 30 -35.13 10.07 1.68
CA PHE A 30 -35.72 9.81 0.36
C PHE A 30 -35.11 10.74 -0.66
N VAL A 31 -34.43 10.19 -1.67
CA VAL A 31 -33.91 10.94 -2.82
C VAL A 31 -34.84 10.71 -4.00
N CYS A 32 -35.55 11.75 -4.43
CA CYS A 32 -36.64 11.64 -5.40
C CYS A 32 -36.53 12.71 -6.49
N SER A 33 -37.18 12.50 -7.63
CA SER A 33 -37.43 13.57 -8.59
C SER A 33 -38.62 14.42 -8.13
N GLN A 34 -38.86 15.53 -8.81
CA GLN A 34 -40.05 16.34 -8.56
C GLN A 34 -41.34 15.53 -8.77
N ARG A 35 -41.33 14.55 -9.70
CA ARG A 35 -42.47 13.69 -10.03
C ARG A 35 -42.77 12.64 -8.95
N SER A 36 -41.75 12.07 -8.31
CA SER A 36 -41.94 11.06 -7.27
C SER A 36 -42.07 11.64 -5.86
N LYS A 37 -41.94 12.96 -5.70
CA LYS A 37 -42.09 13.67 -4.41
C LYS A 37 -43.45 13.42 -3.74
N GLU A 38 -44.53 13.37 -4.51
CA GLU A 38 -45.88 13.16 -3.97
C GLU A 38 -46.02 11.80 -3.25
N MET A 39 -45.24 10.79 -3.65
CA MET A 39 -45.24 9.49 -2.97
C MET A 39 -44.67 9.55 -1.54
N ILE A 40 -43.99 10.65 -1.17
CA ILE A 40 -43.43 10.85 0.17
C ILE A 40 -44.23 11.91 0.94
N ASP A 41 -44.47 13.07 0.33
CA ASP A 41 -45.03 14.23 1.02
C ASP A 41 -46.54 14.41 0.79
N GLY A 42 -47.13 13.67 -0.15
CA GLY A 42 -48.54 13.80 -0.55
C GLY A 42 -49.52 13.33 0.53
N THR A 43 -50.76 13.81 0.48
CA THR A 43 -51.82 13.49 1.47
C THR A 43 -52.90 12.59 0.89
N GLY A 44 -53.41 11.66 1.68
CA GLY A 44 -54.39 10.67 1.21
C GLY A 44 -53.73 9.55 0.42
N ASN A 45 -54.46 8.98 -0.54
CA ASN A 45 -53.91 7.97 -1.44
C ASN A 45 -53.16 8.66 -2.59
N VAL A 46 -51.86 8.41 -2.68
CA VAL A 46 -50.93 9.02 -3.65
C VAL A 46 -50.00 8.01 -4.31
N CYS A 47 -49.95 6.78 -3.80
CA CYS A 47 -49.22 5.68 -4.39
C CYS A 47 -50.16 4.73 -5.11
N ILE A 48 -49.66 4.06 -6.15
CA ILE A 48 -50.41 3.06 -6.92
C ILE A 48 -49.82 1.68 -6.61
N SER A 49 -50.66 0.77 -6.11
CA SER A 49 -50.30 -0.61 -5.83
C SER A 49 -49.97 -1.39 -7.11
N SER A 50 -49.16 -2.42 -6.96
CA SER A 50 -48.73 -3.32 -8.03
C SER A 50 -49.91 -4.11 -8.57
N ALA A 51 -50.90 -4.41 -7.73
CA ALA A 51 -52.18 -5.00 -8.14
C ALA A 51 -52.98 -4.03 -9.03
N ALA A 52 -53.13 -2.77 -8.62
CA ALA A 52 -53.82 -1.74 -9.41
C ALA A 52 -53.13 -1.51 -10.76
N LYS A 53 -51.79 -1.42 -10.79
CA LYS A 53 -51.01 -1.31 -12.04
C LYS A 53 -51.26 -2.46 -13.01
N LYS A 54 -51.40 -3.71 -12.52
CA LYS A 54 -51.70 -4.89 -13.36
C LYS A 54 -53.07 -4.82 -14.02
N THR A 55 -54.04 -4.21 -13.33
CA THR A 55 -55.40 -4.03 -13.85
C THR A 55 -55.57 -2.80 -14.75
N GLY A 56 -54.49 -2.04 -14.99
CA GLY A 56 -54.53 -0.81 -15.76
C GLY A 56 -55.18 0.36 -15.03
N LEU A 57 -55.45 0.23 -13.71
CA LEU A 57 -55.89 1.35 -12.90
C LEU A 57 -54.74 2.36 -12.76
N SER A 58 -55.03 3.62 -13.08
CA SER A 58 -54.10 4.75 -12.96
C SER A 58 -54.34 5.60 -11.71
N SER A 59 -55.41 5.34 -10.96
CA SER A 59 -55.75 6.10 -9.76
C SER A 59 -54.99 5.59 -8.54
N PRO A 60 -54.38 6.47 -7.74
CA PRO A 60 -53.75 6.09 -6.48
C PRO A 60 -54.72 5.40 -5.51
N ASP A 61 -54.29 4.28 -4.95
CA ASP A 61 -55.06 3.42 -4.03
C ASP A 61 -54.34 3.18 -2.70
N LEU A 62 -53.08 3.60 -2.58
CA LEU A 62 -52.27 3.48 -1.36
C LEU A 62 -51.85 4.85 -0.82
N PRO A 63 -51.69 5.01 0.50
CA PRO A 63 -51.22 6.25 1.08
C PRO A 63 -49.73 6.51 0.76
N ASN A 64 -49.20 7.65 1.16
CA ASN A 64 -47.77 7.94 0.98
C ASN A 64 -46.86 6.91 1.70
N ILE A 65 -45.60 6.79 1.28
CA ILE A 65 -44.65 5.81 1.82
C ILE A 65 -44.45 5.96 3.34
N PRO A 66 -44.28 7.17 3.92
CA PRO A 66 -44.20 7.33 5.38
C PRO A 66 -45.42 6.81 6.14
N ALA A 67 -46.63 7.04 5.63
CA ALA A 67 -47.86 6.55 6.24
C ALA A 67 -47.99 5.03 6.14
N GLN A 68 -47.60 4.43 5.00
CA GLN A 68 -47.57 2.98 4.82
C GLN A 68 -46.60 2.27 5.80
N THR A 69 -45.53 2.96 6.21
CA THR A 69 -44.45 2.40 7.05
C THR A 69 -44.51 2.84 8.51
N GLY A 70 -45.42 3.76 8.85
CA GLY A 70 -45.51 4.33 10.20
C GLY A 70 -44.33 5.24 10.58
N LEU A 71 -43.59 5.79 9.62
CA LEU A 71 -42.51 6.73 9.90
C LEU A 71 -43.06 8.01 10.54
N ALA A 72 -42.54 8.37 11.71
CA ALA A 72 -42.95 9.58 12.40
C ALA A 72 -42.42 10.84 11.71
N LYS A 73 -43.16 11.96 11.83
CA LYS A 73 -42.65 13.25 11.36
C LYS A 73 -41.34 13.57 12.09
N GLY A 74 -40.32 13.98 11.33
CA GLY A 74 -38.99 14.27 11.86
C GLY A 74 -38.02 13.09 11.88
N THR A 75 -38.46 11.86 11.58
CA THR A 75 -37.59 10.68 11.40
C THR A 75 -37.28 10.38 9.93
N TYR A 76 -37.65 11.28 9.02
CA TYR A 76 -37.28 11.19 7.62
C TYR A 76 -37.08 12.57 6.98
N LYS A 77 -36.39 12.60 5.84
CA LYS A 77 -36.18 13.79 5.02
C LYS A 77 -36.39 13.47 3.54
N THR A 78 -37.05 14.38 2.84
CA THR A 78 -37.19 14.37 1.39
C THR A 78 -36.12 15.25 0.75
N VAL A 79 -35.33 14.66 -0.15
CA VAL A 79 -34.29 15.31 -0.96
C VAL A 79 -34.75 15.26 -2.40
N VAL A 80 -35.19 16.41 -2.91
CA VAL A 80 -35.74 16.52 -4.25
C VAL A 80 -34.64 16.98 -5.20
N LEU A 81 -34.35 16.16 -6.21
CA LEU A 81 -33.49 16.52 -7.33
C LEU A 81 -34.19 17.58 -8.18
N LYS A 82 -33.44 18.57 -8.69
CA LYS A 82 -34.02 19.60 -9.56
C LYS A 82 -34.48 18.97 -10.87
N ASP A 83 -35.45 19.60 -11.53
CA ASP A 83 -35.98 19.10 -12.81
C ASP A 83 -34.86 18.82 -13.81
N GLY A 84 -34.84 17.59 -14.34
CA GLY A 84 -33.85 17.10 -15.30
C GLY A 84 -32.60 16.49 -14.65
N GLN A 85 -32.37 16.70 -13.36
CA GLN A 85 -31.22 16.08 -12.67
C GLN A 85 -31.46 14.60 -12.36
N GLU A 86 -32.70 14.11 -12.38
CA GLU A 86 -33.01 12.70 -12.14
C GLU A 86 -32.40 11.76 -13.19
N ASP A 87 -32.02 12.26 -14.36
CA ASP A 87 -31.32 11.50 -15.41
C ASP A 87 -29.85 11.93 -15.57
N ASP A 88 -29.36 12.86 -14.74
CA ASP A 88 -27.96 13.27 -14.67
C ASP A 88 -27.25 12.46 -13.57
N LEU A 89 -26.39 11.55 -14.00
CA LEU A 89 -25.64 10.66 -13.10
C LEU A 89 -24.77 11.44 -12.10
N ASP A 90 -24.08 12.49 -12.54
CA ASP A 90 -23.13 13.23 -11.70
C ASP A 90 -23.87 14.10 -10.68
N ALA A 91 -24.96 14.76 -11.11
CA ALA A 91 -25.81 15.54 -10.21
C ALA A 91 -26.48 14.64 -9.14
N CYS A 92 -26.97 13.46 -9.54
CA CYS A 92 -27.48 12.46 -8.62
C CYS A 92 -26.39 12.00 -7.63
N TYR A 93 -25.21 11.62 -8.15
CA TYR A 93 -24.09 11.12 -7.35
C TYR A 93 -23.69 12.15 -6.30
N LYS A 94 -23.43 13.40 -6.72
CA LYS A 94 -23.03 14.47 -5.81
C LYS A 94 -24.04 14.67 -4.70
N THR A 95 -25.32 14.74 -5.03
CA THR A 95 -26.38 14.94 -4.04
C THR A 95 -26.39 13.82 -3.01
N ILE A 96 -26.38 12.56 -3.47
CA ILE A 96 -26.45 11.39 -2.60
C ILE A 96 -25.18 11.26 -1.75
N PHE A 97 -24.01 11.46 -2.37
CA PHE A 97 -22.71 11.46 -1.72
C PHE A 97 -22.63 12.50 -0.60
N ASP A 98 -23.01 13.75 -0.85
CA ASP A 98 -22.94 14.83 0.14
C ASP A 98 -23.80 14.49 1.39
N TYR A 99 -24.95 13.83 1.20
CA TYR A 99 -25.78 13.35 2.32
C TYR A 99 -25.12 12.21 3.09
N MET A 100 -24.63 11.18 2.41
CA MET A 100 -23.97 10.03 3.06
C MET A 100 -22.70 10.46 3.80
N ALA A 101 -21.85 11.26 3.14
CA ALA A 101 -20.65 11.82 3.72
C ALA A 101 -20.98 12.73 4.92
N GLY A 102 -22.03 13.55 4.81
CA GLY A 102 -22.50 14.39 5.91
C GLY A 102 -23.00 13.60 7.13
N ILE A 103 -23.63 12.44 6.93
CA ILE A 103 -24.01 11.53 8.02
C ILE A 103 -22.76 10.95 8.67
N ARG A 104 -21.86 10.34 7.88
CA ARG A 104 -20.62 9.71 8.37
C ARG A 104 -19.72 10.69 9.11
N ALA A 105 -19.62 11.94 8.64
CA ALA A 105 -18.82 12.98 9.29
C ALA A 105 -19.37 13.39 10.67
N LYS A 106 -20.70 13.32 10.87
CA LYS A 106 -21.36 13.66 12.14
C LYS A 106 -21.43 12.48 13.11
N ASP A 107 -21.52 11.27 12.60
CA ASP A 107 -21.66 10.04 13.36
C ASP A 107 -20.79 8.95 12.72
N LYS A 108 -19.59 8.76 13.26
CA LYS A 108 -18.62 7.77 12.76
C LYS A 108 -19.13 6.34 12.92
N ASP A 109 -20.01 6.09 13.88
CA ASP A 109 -20.56 4.77 14.20
C ASP A 109 -21.96 4.55 13.60
N ALA A 110 -22.41 5.47 12.74
CA ALA A 110 -23.69 5.31 12.05
C ALA A 110 -23.69 4.05 11.18
N ILE A 111 -24.78 3.29 11.26
CA ILE A 111 -25.08 2.22 10.31
C ILE A 111 -25.81 2.87 9.14
N ILE A 112 -25.17 2.91 7.97
CA ILE A 112 -25.72 3.57 6.79
C ILE A 112 -26.02 2.49 5.74
N ALA A 113 -27.28 2.39 5.33
CA ALA A 113 -27.70 1.52 4.24
C ALA A 113 -28.20 2.35 3.05
N ALA A 114 -27.75 1.96 1.86
CA ALA A 114 -28.08 2.55 0.59
C ALA A 114 -28.89 1.55 -0.23
N ASP A 115 -30.17 1.84 -0.41
CA ASP A 115 -31.09 1.00 -1.16
C ASP A 115 -31.33 1.58 -2.56
N TYR A 116 -30.91 0.81 -3.55
CA TYR A 116 -30.93 1.21 -4.96
C TYR A 116 -32.07 0.56 -5.76
N THR A 117 -33.09 0.02 -5.07
CA THR A 117 -34.22 -0.66 -5.69
C THR A 117 -35.09 0.26 -6.55
N GLY A 118 -35.29 1.50 -6.10
CA GLY A 118 -36.11 2.49 -6.78
C GLY A 118 -35.28 3.58 -7.47
N GLY A 119 -35.95 4.43 -8.24
CA GLY A 119 -35.35 5.56 -8.96
C GLY A 119 -35.21 5.32 -10.46
N THR A 120 -34.71 6.34 -11.16
CA THR A 120 -34.25 6.20 -12.54
C THR A 120 -32.96 5.39 -12.58
N LYS A 121 -32.52 4.99 -13.78
CA LYS A 121 -31.22 4.32 -13.96
C LYS A 121 -30.06 5.16 -13.44
N ALA A 122 -30.09 6.48 -13.67
CA ALA A 122 -29.06 7.39 -13.20
C ALA A 122 -29.05 7.48 -11.66
N MET A 123 -30.22 7.61 -11.02
CA MET A 123 -30.34 7.61 -9.56
C MET A 123 -29.82 6.30 -8.94
N THR A 124 -30.23 5.15 -9.48
CA THR A 124 -29.79 3.82 -9.03
C THR A 124 -28.27 3.65 -9.16
N ALA A 125 -27.68 4.06 -10.29
CA ALA A 125 -26.23 4.00 -10.45
C ALA A 125 -25.50 4.96 -9.49
N ALA A 126 -26.01 6.18 -9.33
CA ALA A 126 -25.44 7.20 -8.46
C ALA A 126 -25.39 6.77 -6.99
N ILE A 127 -26.48 6.19 -6.47
CA ILE A 127 -26.50 5.73 -5.07
C ILE A 127 -25.51 4.58 -4.83
N VAL A 128 -25.32 3.69 -5.82
CA VAL A 128 -24.31 2.63 -5.75
C VAL A 128 -22.91 3.22 -5.73
N LEU A 129 -22.59 4.16 -6.64
CA LEU A 129 -21.30 4.83 -6.68
C LEU A 129 -21.00 5.61 -5.38
N ALA A 130 -21.99 6.32 -4.85
CA ALA A 130 -21.86 7.06 -3.58
C ALA A 130 -21.59 6.10 -2.41
N ALA A 131 -22.32 4.99 -2.32
CA ALA A 131 -22.14 3.97 -1.28
C ALA A 131 -20.80 3.23 -1.38
N LEU A 132 -20.22 3.10 -2.58
CA LEU A 132 -18.87 2.57 -2.76
C LEU A 132 -17.78 3.58 -2.37
N THR A 133 -18.09 4.88 -2.40
CA THR A 133 -17.13 5.96 -2.07
C THR A 133 -17.08 6.25 -0.56
N VAL A 134 -18.23 6.24 0.11
CA VAL A 134 -18.30 6.55 1.56
C VAL A 134 -18.01 5.31 2.40
N GLU A 135 -17.18 5.48 3.42
CA GLU A 135 -16.77 4.40 4.33
C GLU A 135 -17.98 3.71 5.00
N ASN A 136 -17.93 2.38 5.03
CA ASN A 136 -18.87 1.52 5.75
C ASN A 136 -20.36 1.77 5.43
N VAL A 137 -20.69 2.07 4.16
CA VAL A 137 -22.08 2.09 3.67
C VAL A 137 -22.45 0.71 3.10
N GLU A 138 -23.55 0.15 3.59
CA GLU A 138 -24.10 -1.12 3.12
C GLU A 138 -24.97 -0.91 1.87
N LEU A 139 -24.76 -1.72 0.84
CA LEU A 139 -25.67 -1.79 -0.30
C LEU A 139 -26.81 -2.75 -0.04
N LYS A 140 -28.04 -2.29 -0.29
CA LYS A 140 -29.27 -3.08 -0.16
C LYS A 140 -30.07 -3.06 -1.46
N LEU A 141 -30.77 -4.15 -1.74
CA LEU A 141 -31.72 -4.27 -2.83
C LEU A 141 -32.88 -5.13 -2.37
N VAL A 142 -34.11 -4.74 -2.70
CA VAL A 142 -35.27 -5.62 -2.55
C VAL A 142 -35.35 -6.57 -3.72
N THR A 143 -35.27 -7.85 -3.41
CA THR A 143 -35.39 -8.96 -4.34
C THR A 143 -36.66 -9.74 -4.03
N GLY A 144 -37.23 -10.44 -4.99
CA GLY A 144 -38.27 -11.43 -4.73
C GLY A 144 -38.34 -12.45 -5.85
N GLN A 145 -39.16 -13.48 -5.68
CA GLN A 145 -39.32 -14.52 -6.68
C GLN A 145 -39.87 -13.91 -7.97
N ARG A 146 -39.35 -14.38 -9.11
CA ARG A 146 -39.83 -13.97 -10.43
C ARG A 146 -40.31 -15.19 -11.18
N ASN A 147 -41.54 -15.13 -11.70
CA ASN A 147 -42.06 -16.14 -12.63
C ASN A 147 -41.75 -15.77 -14.09
N ASP A 148 -41.38 -14.50 -14.36
CA ASP A 148 -40.97 -13.97 -15.66
C ASP A 148 -39.90 -12.86 -15.52
N LEU A 149 -39.36 -12.35 -16.63
CA LEU A 149 -38.32 -11.30 -16.61
C LEU A 149 -38.86 -9.91 -16.21
N THR A 150 -40.18 -9.75 -16.18
CA THR A 150 -40.85 -8.45 -16.11
C THR A 150 -41.22 -8.04 -14.69
N GLN A 151 -41.57 -8.97 -13.79
CA GLN A 151 -41.99 -8.59 -12.43
C GLN A 151 -41.75 -9.65 -11.35
N VAL A 152 -41.62 -9.15 -10.12
CA VAL A 152 -41.54 -9.94 -8.89
C VAL A 152 -42.95 -10.35 -8.43
N VAL A 153 -43.08 -11.56 -7.88
CA VAL A 153 -44.31 -12.07 -7.28
C VAL A 153 -44.58 -11.31 -5.98
N SER A 154 -45.73 -10.64 -5.93
CA SER A 154 -46.17 -9.86 -4.76
C SER A 154 -46.19 -10.73 -3.51
N GLY A 155 -45.62 -10.24 -2.41
CA GLY A 155 -45.50 -10.94 -1.13
C GLY A 155 -44.22 -11.76 -0.98
N THR A 156 -43.35 -11.80 -1.99
CA THR A 156 -42.04 -12.49 -1.92
C THR A 156 -40.86 -11.54 -1.77
N GLU A 157 -41.12 -10.24 -1.61
CA GLU A 157 -40.11 -9.19 -1.51
C GLU A 157 -39.33 -9.27 -0.19
N VAL A 158 -38.01 -9.33 -0.30
CA VAL A 158 -37.06 -9.38 0.81
C VAL A 158 -35.92 -8.40 0.54
N LEU A 159 -35.58 -7.60 1.55
CA LEU A 159 -34.43 -6.74 1.55
C LEU A 159 -33.16 -7.57 1.71
N THR A 160 -32.33 -7.55 0.68
CA THR A 160 -31.12 -8.38 0.60
C THR A 160 -29.87 -7.49 0.64
N SER A 161 -28.88 -7.88 1.44
CA SER A 161 -27.55 -7.27 1.42
C SER A 161 -26.81 -7.67 0.16
N VAL A 162 -26.18 -6.69 -0.49
CA VAL A 162 -25.42 -6.92 -1.72
C VAL A 162 -23.95 -7.12 -1.36
N ARG A 163 -23.40 -8.27 -1.76
CA ARG A 163 -21.99 -8.59 -1.55
C ARG A 163 -21.15 -7.78 -2.52
N ARG A 164 -20.13 -7.08 -2.02
CA ARG A 164 -19.18 -6.30 -2.82
C ARG A 164 -17.71 -6.72 -2.64
N GLN A 165 -17.46 -7.88 -2.03
CA GLN A 165 -16.12 -8.35 -1.67
C GLN A 165 -15.11 -8.29 -2.84
N HIS A 166 -15.51 -8.64 -4.07
CA HIS A 166 -14.63 -8.60 -5.23
C HIS A 166 -14.34 -7.17 -5.73
N ILE A 167 -15.32 -6.27 -5.61
CA ILE A 167 -15.15 -4.85 -5.97
C ILE A 167 -14.15 -4.23 -5.00
N ASP A 168 -14.37 -4.41 -3.69
CA ASP A 168 -13.49 -3.89 -2.66
C ASP A 168 -12.10 -4.51 -2.77
N PHE A 169 -12.01 -5.84 -2.95
CA PHE A 169 -10.74 -6.54 -3.13
C PHE A 169 -9.92 -6.02 -4.31
N ASN A 170 -10.54 -5.80 -5.47
CA ASN A 170 -9.83 -5.27 -6.65
C ASN A 170 -9.38 -3.82 -6.46
N ARG A 171 -10.19 -2.99 -5.79
CA ARG A 171 -9.80 -1.63 -5.43
C ARG A 171 -8.59 -1.64 -4.49
N ILE A 172 -8.65 -2.44 -3.42
CA ILE A 172 -7.57 -2.58 -2.45
C ILE A 172 -6.30 -3.12 -3.11
N LYS A 173 -6.39 -4.15 -3.97
CA LYS A 173 -5.23 -4.65 -4.74
C LYS A 173 -4.59 -3.51 -5.55
N SER A 174 -5.40 -2.68 -6.22
CA SER A 174 -4.90 -1.54 -6.98
C SER A 174 -4.23 -0.47 -6.10
N GLU A 175 -4.82 -0.13 -4.95
CA GLU A 175 -4.25 0.83 -4.00
C GLU A 175 -2.92 0.33 -3.42
N CYS A 176 -2.85 -0.93 -3.00
CA CYS A 176 -1.61 -1.55 -2.53
C CYS A 176 -0.54 -1.55 -3.62
N ASN A 177 -0.88 -1.90 -4.88
CA ASN A 177 0.08 -1.89 -5.97
C ASN A 177 0.71 -0.50 -6.19
N LYS A 178 -0.05 0.59 -6.04
CA LYS A 178 0.51 1.97 -6.11
C LYS A 178 1.53 2.26 -5.00
N MET A 179 1.35 1.66 -3.81
CA MET A 179 2.35 1.75 -2.74
C MET A 179 3.59 0.92 -3.09
N LEU A 180 3.39 -0.29 -3.58
CA LEU A 180 4.45 -1.24 -3.92
C LEU A 180 5.31 -0.79 -5.12
N GLU A 181 4.75 -0.06 -6.08
CA GLU A 181 5.49 0.62 -7.15
C GLU A 181 6.60 1.54 -6.63
N LYS A 182 6.44 2.04 -5.39
CA LYS A 182 7.43 2.88 -4.70
C LYS A 182 8.11 2.15 -3.54
N TYR A 183 7.98 0.83 -3.45
CA TYR A 183 8.53 0.00 -2.39
C TYR A 183 8.02 0.36 -0.98
N GLU A 184 6.81 0.93 -0.87
CA GLU A 184 6.16 1.29 0.39
C GLU A 184 5.40 0.09 0.98
N TYR A 185 6.14 -0.95 1.37
CA TYR A 185 5.57 -2.21 1.86
C TYR A 185 4.74 -2.05 3.14
N ALA A 186 5.19 -1.22 4.09
CA ALA A 186 4.45 -0.93 5.31
C ALA A 186 3.11 -0.23 5.02
N GLY A 187 3.07 0.70 4.06
CA GLY A 187 1.82 1.35 3.66
C GLY A 187 0.84 0.37 3.00
N ALA A 188 1.34 -0.55 2.19
CA ALA A 188 0.50 -1.62 1.62
C ALA A 188 -0.03 -2.58 2.69
N GLU A 189 0.79 -2.92 3.70
CA GLU A 189 0.36 -3.71 4.87
C GLU A 189 -0.81 -3.02 5.59
N ASP A 190 -0.68 -1.74 5.95
CA ASP A 190 -1.72 -0.99 6.67
C ASP A 190 -3.06 -1.00 5.93
N ILE A 191 -3.04 -0.85 4.60
CA ILE A 191 -4.25 -0.90 3.77
C ILE A 191 -4.89 -2.30 3.86
N LEU A 192 -4.09 -3.36 3.74
CA LEU A 192 -4.58 -4.74 3.78
C LEU A 192 -5.13 -5.13 5.16
N GLU A 193 -4.46 -4.72 6.24
CA GLU A 193 -4.95 -4.98 7.61
C GLU A 193 -6.27 -4.28 7.88
N ASN A 194 -6.38 -3.02 7.47
CA ASN A 194 -7.64 -2.28 7.58
C ASN A 194 -8.75 -2.91 6.75
N PHE A 195 -8.43 -3.38 5.54
CA PHE A 195 -9.40 -4.09 4.71
C PHE A 195 -9.90 -5.39 5.37
N LEU A 196 -8.98 -6.19 5.90
CA LEU A 196 -9.28 -7.46 6.57
C LEU A 196 -10.08 -7.26 7.86
N ALA A 197 -9.79 -6.20 8.63
CA ALA A 197 -10.47 -5.91 9.89
C ALA A 197 -11.92 -5.42 9.69
N ASN A 198 -12.21 -4.75 8.58
CA ASN A 198 -13.50 -4.09 8.34
C ASN A 198 -14.37 -4.76 7.28
N THR A 199 -13.90 -5.85 6.66
CA THR A 199 -14.62 -6.53 5.58
C THR A 199 -14.83 -8.00 5.91
N THR A 200 -16.05 -8.50 5.74
CA THR A 200 -16.31 -9.94 5.75
C THR A 200 -15.93 -10.53 4.41
N LEU A 201 -14.91 -11.38 4.40
CA LEU A 201 -14.41 -12.10 3.23
C LEU A 201 -14.79 -13.57 3.30
N ASP A 202 -14.86 -14.23 2.14
CA ASP A 202 -14.83 -15.69 2.13
C ASP A 202 -13.45 -16.23 2.53
N ILE A 203 -13.40 -17.50 2.92
CA ILE A 203 -12.19 -18.16 3.45
C ILE A 203 -11.01 -18.07 2.48
N SER A 204 -11.28 -18.13 1.17
CA SER A 204 -10.24 -18.11 0.13
C SER A 204 -9.59 -16.73 0.04
N LEU A 205 -10.42 -15.67 -0.07
CA LEU A 205 -9.95 -14.29 -0.09
C LEU A 205 -9.28 -13.88 1.22
N GLU A 206 -9.82 -14.31 2.36
CA GLU A 206 -9.24 -14.04 3.67
C GLU A 206 -7.82 -14.62 3.80
N SER A 207 -7.63 -15.89 3.41
CA SER A 207 -6.31 -16.51 3.40
C SER A 207 -5.34 -15.77 2.49
N LYS A 208 -5.80 -15.38 1.31
CA LYS A 208 -4.99 -14.65 0.33
C LYS A 208 -4.54 -13.28 0.85
N VAL A 209 -5.43 -12.51 1.48
CA VAL A 209 -5.10 -11.21 2.07
C VAL A 209 -4.11 -11.37 3.22
N LYS A 210 -4.24 -12.41 4.05
CA LYS A 210 -3.26 -12.72 5.11
C LYS A 210 -1.87 -13.06 4.57
N ASP A 211 -1.81 -13.80 3.46
CA ASP A 211 -0.53 -14.08 2.80
C ASP A 211 0.10 -12.79 2.25
N TRP A 212 -0.68 -11.93 1.61
CA TRP A 212 -0.22 -10.62 1.15
C TRP A 212 0.30 -9.73 2.28
N ILE A 213 -0.40 -9.68 3.43
CA ILE A 213 0.08 -8.97 4.63
C ILE A 213 1.44 -9.53 5.05
N SER A 214 1.59 -10.85 5.14
CA SER A 214 2.86 -11.49 5.50
C SER A 214 3.98 -11.20 4.49
N ILE A 215 3.65 -11.10 3.20
CA ILE A 215 4.59 -10.74 2.14
C ILE A 215 5.06 -9.29 2.31
N CYS A 216 4.13 -8.34 2.47
CA CYS A 216 4.46 -6.93 2.73
C CYS A 216 5.36 -6.79 3.96
N ARG A 217 5.00 -7.42 5.08
CA ARG A 217 5.83 -7.45 6.30
C ARG A 217 7.22 -8.01 6.08
N GLY A 218 7.31 -9.08 5.28
CA GLY A 218 8.57 -9.74 4.97
C GLY A 218 9.52 -8.86 4.16
N PHE A 219 9.00 -8.21 3.11
CA PHE A 219 9.79 -7.28 2.29
C PHE A 219 10.10 -5.97 3.03
N ASP A 220 9.21 -5.47 3.89
CA ASP A 220 9.51 -4.33 4.77
C ASP A 220 10.63 -4.66 5.77
N ALA A 221 10.58 -5.85 6.39
CA ALA A 221 11.65 -6.31 7.28
C ALA A 221 12.99 -6.43 6.53
N TRP A 222 12.97 -6.98 5.31
CA TRP A 222 14.16 -7.05 4.47
C TRP A 222 14.68 -5.65 4.10
N ASP A 223 13.79 -4.73 3.75
CA ASP A 223 14.17 -3.36 3.40
C ASP A 223 14.79 -2.58 4.58
N ARG A 224 14.56 -3.05 5.81
CA ARG A 224 15.21 -2.58 7.05
C ARG A 224 16.42 -3.43 7.47
N PHE A 225 16.86 -4.36 6.63
CA PHE A 225 17.95 -5.30 6.85
C PHE A 225 17.72 -6.29 8.00
N ASP A 226 16.47 -6.53 8.40
CA ASP A 226 16.10 -7.65 9.29
C ASP A 226 15.88 -8.92 8.45
N HIS A 227 16.99 -9.44 7.90
CA HIS A 227 16.97 -10.60 7.00
C HIS A 227 16.40 -11.86 7.65
N ASN A 228 16.59 -12.01 8.96
CA ASN A 228 16.05 -13.12 9.74
C ASN A 228 14.52 -13.10 9.73
N LYS A 229 13.94 -11.96 10.11
CA LYS A 229 12.49 -11.79 10.14
C LYS A 229 11.89 -11.86 8.74
N ALA A 230 12.56 -11.25 7.76
CA ALA A 230 12.17 -11.36 6.35
C ALA A 230 12.05 -12.83 5.90
N LYS A 231 13.09 -13.64 6.16
CA LYS A 231 13.10 -15.06 5.78
C LYS A 231 11.96 -15.84 6.43
N GLN A 232 11.67 -15.57 7.70
CA GLN A 232 10.56 -16.23 8.42
C GLN A 232 9.20 -15.88 7.84
N LEU A 233 8.94 -14.59 7.56
CA LEU A 233 7.65 -14.11 7.09
C LEU A 233 7.35 -14.51 5.63
N LEU A 234 8.39 -14.53 4.80
CA LEU A 234 8.30 -14.84 3.38
C LEU A 234 8.24 -16.36 3.09
N ALA A 235 8.59 -17.20 4.07
CA ALA A 235 8.63 -18.65 3.89
C ALA A 235 7.28 -19.21 3.39
N GLY A 236 7.34 -19.96 2.28
CA GLY A 236 6.19 -20.62 1.67
C GLY A 236 5.22 -19.71 0.92
N LYS A 237 5.52 -18.41 0.78
CA LYS A 237 4.61 -17.42 0.16
C LYS A 237 5.16 -16.76 -1.11
N ILE A 238 6.45 -16.92 -1.36
CA ILE A 238 7.15 -16.35 -2.51
C ILE A 238 8.06 -17.39 -3.15
N ASP A 239 8.60 -17.06 -4.32
CA ASP A 239 9.55 -17.89 -5.06
C ASP A 239 10.78 -18.25 -4.19
N GLU A 240 11.28 -19.48 -4.35
CA GLU A 240 12.39 -20.02 -3.57
C GLU A 240 13.68 -19.19 -3.70
N LYS A 241 13.89 -18.49 -4.83
CA LYS A 241 15.08 -17.65 -5.07
C LYS A 241 15.28 -16.59 -4.00
N TYR A 242 14.20 -16.02 -3.46
CA TYR A 242 14.26 -15.03 -2.39
C TYR A 242 14.74 -15.64 -1.07
N LEU A 243 14.22 -16.82 -0.72
CA LEU A 243 14.60 -17.54 0.49
C LEU A 243 16.03 -18.07 0.40
N HIS A 244 16.48 -18.44 -0.80
CA HIS A 244 17.86 -18.84 -1.06
C HIS A 244 18.83 -17.67 -0.79
N PHE A 245 18.58 -16.49 -1.40
CA PHE A 245 19.39 -15.30 -1.17
C PHE A 245 19.45 -14.91 0.32
N LEU A 246 18.29 -14.82 0.98
CA LEU A 246 18.20 -14.54 2.42
C LEU A 246 18.93 -15.59 3.26
N GLY A 247 18.84 -16.87 2.87
CA GLY A 247 19.53 -17.97 3.53
C GLY A 247 21.05 -17.82 3.52
N CYS A 248 21.63 -17.30 2.44
CA CYS A 248 23.06 -17.06 2.32
C CYS A 248 23.56 -15.87 3.14
N ILE A 249 22.69 -14.88 3.41
CA ILE A 249 23.00 -13.79 4.34
C ILE A 249 22.87 -14.25 5.80
N VAL A 250 21.75 -14.88 6.12
CA VAL A 250 21.34 -15.25 7.49
C VAL A 250 22.18 -16.38 8.10
N SER A 251 23.02 -17.05 7.31
CA SER A 251 23.75 -18.27 7.70
C SER A 251 24.18 -18.24 9.18
N GLY A 252 23.72 -19.25 9.96
CA GLY A 252 23.68 -19.28 11.43
C GLY A 252 25.03 -19.32 12.15
N THR A 253 26.05 -18.68 11.59
CA THR A 253 27.34 -18.46 12.20
C THR A 253 27.28 -17.21 13.07
N ASN A 254 27.91 -17.23 14.26
CA ASN A 254 28.07 -16.04 15.12
C ASN A 254 29.06 -15.00 14.53
N LYS A 255 29.33 -15.08 13.22
CA LYS A 255 30.29 -14.23 12.53
C LYS A 255 29.62 -12.98 11.99
N LYS A 256 30.37 -11.89 11.94
CA LYS A 256 29.91 -10.68 11.26
C LYS A 256 29.93 -10.93 9.75
N ALA A 257 29.06 -10.25 9.02
CA ALA A 257 28.91 -10.52 7.58
C ALA A 257 30.22 -10.36 6.79
N TRP A 258 31.02 -9.32 7.10
CA TRP A 258 32.32 -9.10 6.46
C TRP A 258 33.40 -10.13 6.83
N GLU A 259 33.15 -10.98 7.82
CA GLU A 259 34.06 -12.10 8.17
C GLU A 259 33.86 -13.31 7.26
N THR A 260 32.90 -13.23 6.33
CA THR A 260 32.58 -14.26 5.35
C THR A 260 32.32 -13.61 3.99
N LYS A 261 32.08 -14.42 2.96
CA LYS A 261 31.67 -13.92 1.64
C LYS A 261 30.27 -13.29 1.62
N SER A 262 29.45 -13.48 2.67
CA SER A 262 28.13 -12.84 2.77
C SER A 262 28.20 -11.31 2.85
N GLY A 263 29.36 -10.74 3.23
CA GLY A 263 29.61 -9.30 3.14
C GLY A 263 29.38 -8.74 1.73
N TYR A 264 29.73 -9.47 0.68
CA TYR A 264 29.48 -9.06 -0.71
C TYR A 264 28.01 -9.19 -1.12
N LEU A 265 27.26 -10.15 -0.56
CA LEU A 265 25.81 -10.24 -0.78
C LEU A 265 25.07 -9.06 -0.13
N LEU A 266 25.51 -8.65 1.06
CA LEU A 266 25.00 -7.45 1.72
C LEU A 266 25.35 -6.17 0.97
N VAL A 267 26.48 -6.11 0.26
CA VAL A 267 26.78 -4.99 -0.64
C VAL A 267 25.73 -4.91 -1.75
N ASN A 268 25.40 -6.02 -2.41
CA ASN A 268 24.34 -6.04 -3.42
C ASN A 268 22.99 -5.59 -2.86
N ASP A 269 22.62 -6.06 -1.66
CA ASP A 269 21.38 -5.64 -1.00
C ASP A 269 21.39 -4.16 -0.63
N LEU A 270 22.49 -3.63 -0.09
CA LEU A 270 22.66 -2.19 0.20
C LEU A 270 22.49 -1.33 -1.05
N MET A 271 23.10 -1.73 -2.17
CA MET A 271 23.02 -1.02 -3.44
C MET A 271 21.58 -1.04 -3.99
N ALA A 272 20.91 -2.19 -3.98
CA ALA A 272 19.50 -2.26 -4.40
C ALA A 272 18.56 -1.47 -3.46
N ASN A 273 18.83 -1.50 -2.15
CA ASN A 273 18.10 -0.70 -1.17
C ASN A 273 18.30 0.80 -1.40
N ALA A 274 19.50 1.23 -1.78
CA ALA A 274 19.78 2.61 -2.16
C ALA A 274 18.93 3.05 -3.36
N CYS A 275 18.82 2.21 -4.39
CA CYS A 275 17.94 2.46 -5.53
C CYS A 275 16.47 2.62 -5.10
N ARG A 276 15.98 1.79 -4.16
CA ARG A 276 14.61 1.92 -3.62
C ARG A 276 14.40 3.22 -2.85
N ARG A 277 15.38 3.68 -2.07
CA ARG A 277 15.34 5.00 -1.40
C ARG A 277 15.36 6.14 -2.41
N ALA A 278 16.16 6.04 -3.46
CA ALA A 278 16.18 7.05 -4.52
C ALA A 278 14.85 7.11 -5.29
N ALA A 279 14.20 5.96 -5.56
CA ALA A 279 12.86 5.90 -6.16
C ALA A 279 11.78 6.60 -5.31
N GLN A 280 12.01 6.74 -4.00
CA GLN A 280 11.16 7.47 -3.06
C GLN A 280 11.57 8.94 -2.88
N GLY A 281 12.57 9.43 -3.62
CA GLY A 281 13.12 10.79 -3.48
C GLY A 281 13.99 10.99 -2.24
N ARG A 282 14.42 9.91 -1.58
CA ARG A 282 15.23 9.94 -0.35
C ARG A 282 16.72 9.79 -0.68
N TYR A 283 17.30 10.82 -1.31
CA TYR A 283 18.65 10.74 -1.86
C TYR A 283 19.77 10.71 -0.81
N ASP A 284 19.64 11.44 0.30
CA ASP A 284 20.58 11.33 1.43
C ASP A 284 20.66 9.90 1.99
N ASP A 285 19.51 9.24 2.12
CA ASP A 285 19.41 7.85 2.54
C ASP A 285 20.09 6.89 1.55
N ALA A 286 19.95 7.15 0.25
CA ALA A 286 20.57 6.35 -0.81
C ALA A 286 22.10 6.49 -0.80
N ILE A 287 22.64 7.71 -0.78
CA ILE A 287 24.10 7.93 -0.74
C ILE A 287 24.71 7.39 0.56
N GLY A 288 24.00 7.48 1.69
CA GLY A 288 24.44 6.85 2.94
C GLY A 288 24.64 5.34 2.81
N ARG A 289 23.81 4.65 2.01
CA ARG A 289 23.94 3.21 1.73
C ARG A 289 25.09 2.92 0.77
N HIS A 290 25.33 3.76 -0.24
CA HIS A 290 26.51 3.63 -1.10
C HIS A 290 27.81 3.75 -0.30
N TYR A 291 27.88 4.69 0.63
CA TYR A 291 29.02 4.82 1.54
C TYR A 291 29.23 3.56 2.38
N ARG A 292 28.15 3.03 2.99
CA ARG A 292 28.24 1.79 3.78
C ARG A 292 28.63 0.59 2.93
N ALA A 293 28.14 0.52 1.69
CA ALA A 293 28.51 -0.51 0.73
C ALA A 293 30.02 -0.44 0.42
N ALA A 294 30.57 0.75 0.15
CA ALA A 294 32.00 0.95 -0.09
C ALA A 294 32.88 0.50 1.09
N GLU A 295 32.43 0.76 2.33
CA GLU A 295 33.11 0.26 3.53
C GLU A 295 33.02 -1.26 3.63
N LEU A 296 31.85 -1.83 3.35
CA LEU A 296 31.63 -3.26 3.51
C LEU A 296 32.42 -4.09 2.49
N VAL A 297 32.58 -3.59 1.25
CA VAL A 297 33.46 -4.20 0.24
C VAL A 297 34.87 -4.37 0.79
N ILE A 298 35.48 -3.28 1.29
CA ILE A 298 36.89 -3.33 1.72
C ILE A 298 37.08 -4.05 3.05
N GLN A 299 36.12 -3.95 3.96
CA GLN A 299 36.09 -4.73 5.19
C GLN A 299 36.09 -6.23 4.89
N THR A 300 35.27 -6.64 3.92
CA THR A 300 35.15 -8.05 3.52
C THR A 300 36.45 -8.52 2.86
N PHE A 301 37.02 -7.74 1.95
CA PHE A 301 38.28 -8.06 1.29
C PHE A 301 39.44 -8.21 2.28
N LEU A 302 39.67 -7.20 3.13
CA LEU A 302 40.76 -7.20 4.11
C LEU A 302 40.64 -8.34 5.12
N PHE A 303 39.43 -8.64 5.58
CA PHE A 303 39.24 -9.74 6.53
C PHE A 303 39.45 -11.10 5.85
N ASN A 304 38.79 -11.35 4.73
CA ASN A 304 38.83 -12.68 4.10
C ASN A 304 40.19 -12.99 3.45
N LYS A 305 40.91 -11.98 2.95
CA LYS A 305 42.22 -12.17 2.29
C LYS A 305 43.41 -12.00 3.24
N HIS A 306 43.34 -11.05 4.17
CA HIS A 306 44.48 -10.67 5.02
C HIS A 306 44.23 -10.87 6.52
N ASN A 307 43.04 -11.34 6.92
CA ASN A 307 42.63 -11.50 8.32
C ASN A 307 42.79 -10.19 9.12
N ILE A 308 42.38 -9.07 8.52
CA ILE A 308 42.43 -7.73 9.11
C ILE A 308 41.01 -7.21 9.36
N ASP A 309 40.71 -6.88 10.62
CA ASP A 309 39.53 -6.10 11.00
C ASP A 309 39.90 -4.61 11.02
N THR A 310 39.26 -3.82 10.15
CA THR A 310 39.49 -2.37 10.03
C THR A 310 39.26 -1.57 11.31
N SER A 311 38.53 -2.12 12.29
CA SER A 311 38.35 -1.51 13.61
C SER A 311 39.43 -1.87 14.62
N LYS A 312 40.30 -2.83 14.28
CA LYS A 312 41.32 -3.41 15.16
C LYS A 312 42.65 -3.63 14.45
N VAL A 313 43.14 -2.63 13.72
CA VAL A 313 44.38 -2.74 12.94
C VAL A 313 45.59 -2.52 13.85
N PRO A 314 46.49 -3.52 14.02
CA PRO A 314 47.73 -3.33 14.78
C PRO A 314 48.67 -2.33 14.11
N LYS A 315 49.36 -1.50 14.90
CA LYS A 315 50.28 -0.46 14.40
C LYS A 315 51.37 -1.00 13.46
N ASP A 316 51.87 -2.20 13.70
CA ASP A 316 52.92 -2.86 12.91
C ASP A 316 52.44 -3.28 11.51
N LYS A 317 51.13 -3.41 11.31
CA LYS A 317 50.52 -3.67 10.00
C LYS A 317 50.21 -2.40 9.20
N LEU A 318 50.35 -1.21 9.79
CA LEU A 318 50.13 0.05 9.09
C LEU A 318 51.37 0.43 8.29
N PRO A 319 51.22 0.81 7.00
CA PRO A 319 52.32 1.40 6.26
C PRO A 319 52.77 2.72 6.90
N LYS A 320 54.06 3.05 6.77
CA LYS A 320 54.65 4.24 7.41
C LYS A 320 53.97 5.54 6.97
N GLU A 321 53.41 5.53 5.77
CA GLU A 321 52.71 6.63 5.11
C GLU A 321 51.30 6.86 5.68
N LEU A 322 50.68 5.84 6.30
CA LEU A 322 49.38 5.95 6.97
C LEU A 322 49.61 6.19 8.48
N SER A 323 50.06 7.39 8.85
CA SER A 323 50.22 7.76 10.27
C SER A 323 48.85 7.94 10.94
N HIS A 324 48.34 6.87 11.56
CA HIS A 324 47.06 6.90 12.26
C HIS A 324 47.21 7.03 13.78
N LYS A 325 46.22 7.63 14.43
CA LYS A 325 46.16 7.64 15.90
C LYS A 325 45.82 6.24 16.38
N VAL A 326 46.69 5.67 17.20
CA VAL A 326 46.48 4.39 17.88
C VAL A 326 46.01 4.62 19.31
N ASN A 327 45.21 3.69 19.84
CA ASN A 327 44.86 3.69 21.26
C ASN A 327 46.04 3.24 22.14
N SER A 328 45.82 3.15 23.46
CA SER A 328 46.80 2.66 24.45
C SER A 328 47.38 1.28 24.13
N ASP A 329 46.63 0.45 23.41
CA ASP A 329 46.99 -0.93 23.07
C ASP A 329 47.69 -1.03 21.70
N GLY A 330 47.98 0.10 21.05
CA GLY A 330 48.62 0.14 19.74
C GLY A 330 47.68 -0.23 18.58
N ILE A 331 46.37 -0.12 18.78
CA ILE A 331 45.34 -0.47 17.80
C ILE A 331 44.76 0.79 17.14
N ALA A 332 44.67 0.78 15.80
CA ALA A 332 44.03 1.81 15.00
C ALA A 332 42.65 1.36 14.49
N LYS A 333 41.73 2.33 14.38
CA LYS A 333 40.45 2.19 13.67
C LYS A 333 40.52 3.01 12.39
N LEU A 334 40.41 2.33 11.25
CA LEU A 334 40.50 2.96 9.93
C LEU A 334 39.12 3.36 9.40
N GLY A 335 39.05 4.55 8.81
CA GLY A 335 37.92 4.97 7.98
C GLY A 335 38.02 4.41 6.56
N LEU A 336 37.01 4.70 5.72
CA LEU A 336 36.89 4.16 4.36
C LEU A 336 38.17 4.35 3.53
N CYS A 337 38.63 5.60 3.35
CA CYS A 337 39.79 5.89 2.49
C CYS A 337 41.09 5.25 3.00
N ASP A 338 41.28 5.16 4.31
CA ASP A 338 42.49 4.56 4.89
C ASP A 338 42.46 3.03 4.82
N ALA A 339 41.29 2.41 4.94
CA ALA A 339 41.12 0.98 4.74
C ALA A 339 41.45 0.57 3.29
N TRP A 340 41.02 1.36 2.30
CA TRP A 340 41.38 1.14 0.89
C TRP A 340 42.87 1.34 0.62
N GLN A 341 43.49 2.37 1.23
CA GLN A 341 44.94 2.56 1.13
C GLN A 341 45.73 1.41 1.77
N LEU A 342 45.29 0.89 2.91
CA LEU A 342 45.90 -0.30 3.52
C LEU A 342 45.77 -1.52 2.59
N ALA A 343 44.60 -1.75 1.99
CA ALA A 343 44.41 -2.85 1.07
C ALA A 343 45.31 -2.73 -0.18
N ALA A 344 45.41 -1.54 -0.75
CA ALA A 344 46.33 -1.25 -1.86
C ALA A 344 47.81 -1.45 -1.46
N TYR A 345 48.19 -1.13 -0.22
CA TYR A 345 49.55 -1.43 0.27
C TYR A 345 49.83 -2.94 0.37
N LEU A 346 48.82 -3.73 0.73
CA LEU A 346 48.94 -5.18 0.93
C LEU A 346 48.78 -6.00 -0.36
N ASP A 347 48.27 -5.40 -1.44
CA ASP A 347 47.99 -6.07 -2.70
C ASP A 347 48.34 -5.17 -3.90
N ALA A 348 49.40 -5.54 -4.63
CA ALA A 348 49.92 -4.77 -5.75
C ALA A 348 48.94 -4.66 -6.93
N ASP A 349 48.17 -5.72 -7.20
CA ASP A 349 47.17 -5.72 -8.27
C ASP A 349 46.00 -4.80 -7.92
N LEU A 350 45.63 -4.74 -6.63
CA LEU A 350 44.61 -3.81 -6.15
C LEU A 350 45.15 -2.38 -6.14
N ALA A 351 46.43 -2.20 -5.79
CA ALA A 351 47.09 -0.90 -5.82
C ALA A 351 47.03 -0.28 -7.22
N GLU A 352 47.34 -1.08 -8.26
CA GLU A 352 47.32 -0.60 -9.64
C GLU A 352 45.93 -0.13 -10.05
N TRP A 353 44.90 -0.94 -9.77
CA TRP A 353 43.50 -0.57 -10.06
C TRP A 353 43.02 0.63 -9.24
N PHE A 354 43.42 0.72 -7.97
CA PHE A 354 42.96 1.78 -7.07
C PHE A 354 43.58 3.14 -7.37
N LYS A 355 44.70 3.23 -8.12
CA LYS A 355 45.28 4.51 -8.55
C LYS A 355 44.27 5.40 -9.27
N ASP A 356 43.46 4.82 -10.13
CA ASP A 356 42.44 5.53 -10.91
C ASP A 356 41.26 5.99 -10.05
N TRP A 357 41.04 5.33 -8.89
CA TRP A 357 39.89 5.57 -8.02
C TRP A 357 40.21 6.31 -6.72
N LYS A 358 41.49 6.48 -6.37
CA LYS A 358 41.89 7.09 -5.09
C LYS A 358 41.34 8.51 -4.92
N GLU A 359 41.63 9.40 -5.87
CA GLU A 359 41.15 10.79 -5.83
C GLU A 359 39.63 10.89 -6.02
N PRO A 360 39.00 10.17 -6.99
CA PRO A 360 37.54 10.11 -7.09
C PRO A 360 36.84 9.68 -5.81
N LEU A 361 37.35 8.65 -5.12
CA LEU A 361 36.78 8.18 -3.86
C LEU A 361 36.85 9.26 -2.78
N ILE A 362 38.00 9.94 -2.64
CA ILE A 362 38.16 11.04 -1.68
C ILE A 362 37.16 12.16 -1.97
N ALA A 363 37.02 12.56 -3.24
CA ALA A 363 36.08 13.59 -3.66
C ALA A 363 34.61 13.19 -3.38
N ALA A 364 34.24 11.94 -3.64
CA ALA A 364 32.89 11.44 -3.41
C ALA A 364 32.55 11.40 -1.90
N VAL A 365 33.49 10.98 -1.05
CA VAL A 365 33.33 11.02 0.41
C VAL A 365 33.20 12.46 0.92
N GLN A 366 33.97 13.40 0.37
CA GLN A 366 33.87 14.82 0.73
C GLN A 366 32.51 15.41 0.35
N LEU A 367 31.98 15.08 -0.84
CA LEU A 367 30.65 15.53 -1.27
C LEU A 367 29.57 15.02 -0.31
N ARG A 368 29.61 13.72 0.04
CA ARG A 368 28.70 13.14 1.05
C ARG A 368 28.82 13.84 2.39
N ASN A 369 30.04 14.20 2.82
CA ASN A 369 30.26 14.84 4.12
C ASN A 369 29.60 16.22 4.25
N GLN A 370 29.31 16.89 3.14
CA GLN A 370 28.56 18.15 3.11
C GLN A 370 27.05 17.94 3.28
N SER A 371 26.57 16.69 3.23
CA SER A 371 25.15 16.39 3.36
C SER A 371 24.65 16.43 4.80
N LEU A 372 23.33 16.64 4.96
CA LEU A 372 22.68 16.73 6.27
C LEU A 372 22.84 15.45 7.11
N PHE A 373 22.76 14.27 6.49
CA PHE A 373 22.95 12.97 7.16
C PHE A 373 24.42 12.59 7.38
N ALA A 374 25.32 13.54 7.14
CA ALA A 374 26.75 13.41 7.38
C ALA A 374 27.21 14.44 8.42
N HIS A 375 27.92 15.47 7.96
CA HIS A 375 28.50 16.51 8.81
C HIS A 375 28.17 17.92 8.33
N GLY A 376 27.36 18.06 7.27
CA GLY A 376 26.95 19.34 6.71
C GLY A 376 25.47 19.63 6.94
N THR A 377 24.93 20.54 6.13
CA THR A 377 23.56 21.08 6.30
C THR A 377 22.75 21.09 5.01
N THR A 378 23.31 20.61 3.90
CA THR A 378 22.67 20.69 2.57
C THR A 378 22.10 19.31 2.20
N PRO A 379 20.81 19.19 1.85
CA PRO A 379 20.26 17.93 1.38
C PRO A 379 20.81 17.55 0.00
N ILE A 380 20.90 16.26 -0.29
CA ILE A 380 21.29 15.75 -1.60
C ILE A 380 20.09 15.86 -2.55
N THR A 381 20.33 16.46 -3.72
CA THR A 381 19.33 16.55 -4.80
C THR A 381 19.35 15.32 -5.69
N GLU A 382 18.32 15.15 -6.53
CA GLU A 382 18.29 14.12 -7.56
C GLU A 382 19.52 14.18 -8.49
N ASP A 383 19.92 15.38 -8.92
CA ASP A 383 21.15 15.59 -9.71
C ASP A 383 22.40 15.14 -8.96
N GLY A 384 22.45 15.40 -7.64
CA GLY A 384 23.52 14.94 -6.77
C GLY A 384 23.60 13.41 -6.70
N TYR A 385 22.45 12.75 -6.55
CA TYR A 385 22.36 11.29 -6.60
C TYR A 385 22.74 10.72 -7.98
N ASN A 386 22.24 11.32 -9.06
CA ASN A 386 22.56 10.90 -10.43
C ASN A 386 24.05 11.07 -10.74
N LYS A 387 24.69 12.11 -10.19
CA LYS A 387 26.14 12.25 -10.23
C LYS A 387 26.81 11.12 -9.46
N ASP A 388 26.40 10.87 -8.22
CA ASP A 388 26.94 9.78 -7.39
C ASP A 388 26.88 8.39 -8.06
N VAL A 389 25.80 8.11 -8.79
CA VAL A 389 25.64 6.88 -9.58
C VAL A 389 26.61 6.81 -10.76
N ARG A 390 26.92 7.93 -11.41
CA ARG A 390 27.81 7.97 -12.58
C ARG A 390 29.30 7.97 -12.21
N ASP A 391 29.69 8.76 -11.22
CA ASP A 391 31.10 9.03 -10.91
C ASP A 391 31.43 9.12 -9.40
N GLY A 392 30.46 8.86 -8.51
CA GLY A 392 30.64 8.92 -7.06
C GLY A 392 30.78 7.56 -6.38
N LEU A 393 30.22 7.44 -5.17
CA LEU A 393 30.33 6.26 -4.32
C LEU A 393 29.66 5.04 -4.96
N ALA A 394 28.50 5.19 -5.59
CA ALA A 394 27.84 4.09 -6.28
C ALA A 394 28.69 3.54 -7.44
N ALA A 395 29.24 4.43 -8.28
CA ALA A 395 30.13 4.05 -9.37
C ALA A 395 31.37 3.31 -8.84
N PHE A 396 31.97 3.82 -7.77
CA PHE A 396 33.11 3.19 -7.11
C PHE A 396 32.79 1.78 -6.57
N VAL A 397 31.65 1.60 -5.89
CA VAL A 397 31.23 0.30 -5.36
C VAL A 397 31.06 -0.72 -6.48
N ASN A 398 30.39 -0.34 -7.58
CA ASN A 398 30.20 -1.22 -8.72
C ASN A 398 31.55 -1.62 -9.34
N ALA A 399 32.43 -0.64 -9.58
CA ALA A 399 33.75 -0.89 -10.14
C ALA A 399 34.60 -1.81 -9.22
N ALA A 400 34.53 -1.60 -7.91
CA ALA A 400 35.21 -2.44 -6.92
C ALA A 400 34.67 -3.88 -6.91
N MET A 401 33.35 -4.04 -6.92
CA MET A 401 32.70 -5.35 -6.96
C MET A 401 33.06 -6.10 -8.25
N ASP A 402 33.06 -5.43 -9.39
CA ASP A 402 33.46 -6.01 -10.68
C ASP A 402 34.94 -6.41 -10.69
N TYR A 403 35.82 -5.55 -10.20
CA TYR A 403 37.25 -5.86 -10.05
C TYR A 403 37.46 -7.13 -9.22
N LEU A 404 36.81 -7.21 -8.06
CA LEU A 404 36.96 -8.35 -7.15
C LEU A 404 36.32 -9.63 -7.72
N LYS A 405 35.20 -9.51 -8.43
CA LYS A 405 34.51 -10.63 -9.10
C LYS A 405 35.40 -11.24 -10.19
N ASN A 406 35.98 -10.42 -11.05
CA ASN A 406 36.84 -10.88 -12.16
C ASN A 406 38.12 -11.59 -11.68
N ARG A 407 38.51 -11.39 -10.43
CA ARG A 407 39.65 -12.05 -9.79
C ARG A 407 39.26 -13.18 -8.84
N GLY A 408 37.98 -13.57 -8.82
CA GLY A 408 37.48 -14.73 -8.07
C GLY A 408 37.36 -14.54 -6.55
N PHE A 409 37.54 -13.32 -6.03
CA PHE A 409 37.46 -13.07 -4.58
C PHE A 409 36.04 -13.29 -4.03
N LEU A 410 35.04 -13.05 -4.87
CA LEU A 410 33.62 -13.14 -4.51
C LEU A 410 33.11 -14.59 -4.46
N GLY A 411 33.72 -15.51 -5.23
CA GLY A 411 33.14 -16.84 -5.47
C GLY A 411 31.85 -16.80 -6.30
N GLU A 412 31.04 -17.85 -6.23
CA GLU A 412 29.68 -17.83 -6.80
C GLU A 412 28.81 -16.88 -5.98
N ILE A 413 28.47 -15.73 -6.57
CA ILE A 413 27.49 -14.80 -6.01
C ILE A 413 26.12 -15.14 -6.55
N ILE A 414 25.19 -15.31 -5.62
CA ILE A 414 23.77 -15.44 -5.91
C ILE A 414 23.23 -14.07 -6.28
N GLU A 415 22.46 -14.02 -7.37
CA GLU A 415 21.78 -12.83 -7.82
C GLU A 415 20.71 -12.41 -6.80
N LEU A 416 20.69 -11.13 -6.45
CA LEU A 416 19.63 -10.56 -5.62
C LEU A 416 18.36 -10.49 -6.47
N PRO A 417 17.27 -11.19 -6.10
CA PRO A 417 16.01 -11.05 -6.82
C PRO A 417 15.42 -9.66 -6.64
N GLU A 418 14.88 -9.12 -7.73
CA GLU A 418 14.18 -7.84 -7.72
C GLU A 418 13.01 -7.86 -6.74
N PHE A 419 12.87 -6.79 -5.96
CA PHE A 419 11.79 -6.65 -5.00
C PHE A 419 10.46 -6.44 -5.73
N PRO A 420 9.38 -7.16 -5.37
CA PRO A 420 8.13 -7.08 -6.09
C PRO A 420 7.48 -5.72 -5.92
N THR A 421 7.02 -5.14 -7.03
CA THR A 421 6.33 -3.85 -7.10
C THR A 421 4.81 -3.99 -7.23
N CYS A 422 4.29 -5.21 -7.10
CA CYS A 422 2.86 -5.51 -7.06
C CYS A 422 2.59 -6.75 -6.21
N LEU A 423 1.34 -6.90 -5.76
CA LEU A 423 0.88 -8.08 -5.05
C LEU A 423 0.84 -9.30 -5.98
N PRO A 424 1.23 -10.49 -5.50
CA PRO A 424 1.18 -11.72 -6.30
C PRO A 424 -0.26 -12.09 -6.64
N ASP A 425 -0.43 -12.83 -7.73
CA ASP A 425 -1.72 -12.93 -8.40
C ASP A 425 -2.86 -13.59 -7.65
#